data_AF-Q8YY92-F1
#
_entry.id   AF-Q8YY92-F1
#
_cell.length_a   1.000
_cell.length_b   1.000
_cell.length_c   1.000
_cell.angle_alpha   90.00
_cell.angle_beta   90.00
_cell.angle_gamma   90.00
#
_symmetry.space_group_name_H-M   'P 1'
#
loop_
_entity.id
_entity.type
_entity.pdbx_description
1 polymer ?
#
loop_
_entity_poly.entity_id
_entity_poly.type
_entity_poly.pdbx_seq_one_letter_code
_entity_poly.pdbx_strand_id
1 'polypeptide(L)'
;MNLSLRQWLAERQIEISHIKTFAAGQLAGIAYRIVQDMELKSLMPLDICTLAEVLQLPLGTAEQEISVLASLSEHLLRNLSQKKALKRNEGTWLAFQIAYLLALEQILLQEEQLKRPWLNRAKIPLQATIIISDPQLQGLLKTLSPGKLTDTQAEQALSSVADSLLVQQMNHATVAWLMANGAEELEAKLLTQRLDNSLPGYLLKIIAQNSAPLAQLQKFFCIGTPEDVLNIDLYKENYRASLLQTLSTPLLMEHFALKNIYVPLSGIPQEPNSEQSIDLKTWVEKQLNDLETIAVIESEPGYGKSSFCQIWAAEVALKLYPHWMPILIRLQDIKYGKSLLETLNSGFTLNAHVNLSTWLEQTNNRCVLLLDGLDELPASHQGNRAKKIFIQQLLQLQSQEQHKIVLTSRSQTVEEITSEIPLQWRRIKIQPLEINQLKQWFQQWAFVQSLPTSQNFFYIPKTSRIICQ
;
A
#
# COMPACT_ATOMS: atom_id res chain seq x y z
N MET A 1 30.21 10.54 12.82
CA MET A 1 29.79 11.94 12.57
C MET A 1 28.62 11.82 11.63
N ASN A 2 27.47 12.40 11.96
CA ASN A 2 26.30 12.34 11.08
C ASN A 2 26.26 13.61 10.22
N LEU A 3 25.84 13.47 8.97
CA LEU A 3 25.55 14.60 8.10
C LEU A 3 24.07 14.96 8.25
N SER A 4 23.78 16.18 8.72
CA SER A 4 22.43 16.74 8.61
C SER A 4 22.30 17.49 7.29
N LEU A 5 21.35 17.07 6.45
CA LEU A 5 21.03 17.79 5.22
C LEU A 5 20.50 19.20 5.52
N ARG A 6 19.67 19.33 6.57
CA ARG A 6 19.13 20.63 7.00
C ARG A 6 20.24 21.59 7.41
N GLN A 7 21.18 21.12 8.22
CA GLN A 7 22.33 21.93 8.64
C GLN A 7 23.20 22.31 7.43
N TRP A 8 23.47 21.37 6.52
CA TRP A 8 24.25 21.63 5.32
C TRP A 8 23.64 22.72 4.43
N LEU A 9 22.29 22.71 4.29
CA LEU A 9 21.54 23.73 3.57
C LEU A 9 21.59 25.09 4.27
N ALA A 10 21.38 25.11 5.60
CA ALA A 10 21.42 26.32 6.40
C ALA A 10 22.80 27.01 6.36
N GLU A 11 23.89 26.25 6.46
CA GLU A 11 25.28 26.75 6.34
C GLU A 11 25.56 27.42 4.98
N ARG A 12 24.78 27.07 3.96
CA ARG A 12 24.89 27.62 2.59
C ARG A 12 23.78 28.60 2.24
N GLN A 13 23.01 29.04 3.24
CA GLN A 13 21.91 30.00 3.09
C GLN A 13 20.85 29.54 2.06
N ILE A 14 20.65 28.23 1.94
CA ILE A 14 19.61 27.65 1.09
C ILE A 14 18.39 27.37 1.96
N GLU A 15 17.38 28.22 1.85
CA GLU A 15 16.12 27.99 2.56
C GLU A 15 15.34 26.82 1.95
N ILE A 16 14.83 25.93 2.81
CA ILE A 16 14.08 24.74 2.40
C ILE A 16 12.78 25.12 1.66
N SER A 17 12.17 26.26 2.01
CA SER A 17 11.02 26.86 1.33
C SER A 17 11.28 27.08 -0.17
N HIS A 18 12.47 27.57 -0.54
CA HIS A 18 12.85 27.82 -1.93
C HIS A 18 13.00 26.51 -2.73
N ILE A 19 13.49 25.45 -2.08
CA ILE A 19 13.75 24.16 -2.74
C ILE A 19 12.46 23.52 -3.28
N LYS A 20 11.29 23.79 -2.67
CA LYS A 20 10.00 23.27 -3.17
C LYS A 20 9.72 23.62 -4.64
N THR A 21 10.27 24.74 -5.11
CA THR A 21 10.08 25.24 -6.47
C THR A 21 11.19 24.80 -7.43
N PHE A 22 12.19 24.08 -6.95
CA PHE A 22 13.35 23.73 -7.75
C PHE A 22 13.02 22.66 -8.78
N ALA A 23 13.55 22.84 -9.98
CA ALA A 23 13.54 21.81 -10.99
C ALA A 23 14.47 20.64 -10.58
N ALA A 24 14.21 19.45 -11.12
CA ALA A 24 15.00 18.24 -10.83
C ALA A 24 16.52 18.45 -11.06
N GLY A 25 16.91 19.25 -12.06
CA GLY A 25 18.32 19.58 -12.31
C GLY A 25 18.98 20.39 -11.19
N GLN A 26 18.23 21.29 -10.54
CA GLN A 26 18.74 22.09 -9.42
C GLN A 26 18.92 21.22 -8.17
N LEU A 27 17.95 20.34 -7.88
CA LEU A 27 18.04 19.35 -6.81
C LEU A 27 19.22 18.39 -7.02
N ALA A 28 19.41 17.91 -8.25
CA ALA A 28 20.57 17.09 -8.61
C ALA A 28 21.90 17.83 -8.37
N GLY A 29 21.96 19.12 -8.69
CA GLY A 29 23.13 19.97 -8.42
C GLY A 29 23.44 20.16 -6.93
N ILE A 30 22.41 20.32 -6.10
CA ILE A 30 22.58 20.36 -4.63
C ILE A 30 23.08 19.02 -4.11
N ALA A 31 22.42 17.93 -4.50
CA ALA A 31 22.81 16.59 -4.11
C ALA A 31 24.26 16.27 -4.50
N TYR A 32 24.67 16.64 -5.71
CA TYR A 32 26.06 16.49 -6.15
C TYR A 32 27.06 17.21 -5.23
N ARG A 33 26.78 18.46 -4.83
CA ARG A 33 27.65 19.23 -3.93
C ARG A 33 27.72 18.63 -2.53
N ILE A 34 26.62 18.08 -2.04
CA ILE A 34 26.58 17.34 -0.77
C ILE A 34 27.47 16.10 -0.86
N VAL A 35 27.36 15.32 -1.94
CA VAL A 35 28.20 14.13 -2.16
C VAL A 35 29.68 14.50 -2.21
N GLN A 36 30.06 15.60 -2.86
CA GLN A 36 31.44 16.09 -2.85
C GLN A 36 31.92 16.44 -1.43
N ASP A 37 31.09 17.09 -0.62
CA ASP A 37 31.42 17.40 0.78
C ASP A 37 31.52 16.13 1.64
N MET A 38 30.69 15.11 1.37
CA MET A 38 30.80 13.80 2.00
C MET A 38 32.11 13.11 1.66
N GLU A 39 32.53 13.11 0.38
CA GLU A 39 33.81 12.55 -0.06
C GLU A 39 34.98 13.24 0.67
N LEU A 40 34.95 14.58 0.77
CA LEU A 40 35.97 15.35 1.50
C LEU A 40 36.01 15.04 2.99
N LYS A 41 34.85 14.85 3.62
CA LYS A 41 34.71 14.54 5.05
C LYS A 41 34.80 13.04 5.37
N SER A 42 35.04 12.19 4.38
CA SER A 42 35.04 10.73 4.51
C SER A 42 33.75 10.18 5.14
N LEU A 43 32.61 10.78 4.80
CA LEU A 43 31.28 10.36 5.25
C LEU A 43 30.70 9.31 4.30
N MET A 44 29.96 8.37 4.87
CA MET A 44 29.31 7.26 4.18
C MET A 44 27.80 7.53 4.03
N PRO A 45 27.09 6.85 3.11
CA PRO A 45 25.63 6.96 3.01
C PRO A 45 24.89 6.68 4.33
N LEU A 46 25.45 5.80 5.17
CA LEU A 46 24.91 5.46 6.48
C LEU A 46 25.01 6.60 7.51
N ASP A 47 25.80 7.65 7.24
CA ASP A 47 25.93 8.82 8.12
C ASP A 47 24.80 9.86 7.89
N ILE A 48 23.90 9.63 6.93
CA ILE A 48 22.72 10.47 6.67
C ILE A 48 21.50 9.83 7.33
N CYS A 49 20.82 10.56 8.22
CA CYS A 49 19.55 10.12 8.82
C CYS A 49 18.45 11.18 8.69
N THR A 50 17.91 11.36 7.49
CA THR A 50 16.87 12.37 7.22
C THR A 50 15.57 12.13 7.96
N LEU A 51 15.23 10.87 8.28
CA LEU A 51 14.08 10.60 9.13
C LEU A 51 14.28 11.21 10.53
N ALA A 52 15.46 11.02 11.13
CA ALA A 52 15.74 11.60 12.44
C ALA A 52 15.79 13.13 12.39
N GLU A 53 16.23 13.73 11.28
CA GLU A 53 16.19 15.19 11.09
C GLU A 53 14.76 15.74 11.08
N VAL A 54 13.84 15.03 10.42
CA VAL A 54 12.41 15.40 10.38
C VAL A 54 11.75 15.19 11.74
N LEU A 55 11.96 14.04 12.37
CA LEU A 55 11.35 13.69 13.65
C LEU A 55 11.91 14.50 14.84
N GLN A 56 12.85 15.41 14.62
CA GLN A 56 13.26 16.41 15.62
C GLN A 56 12.41 17.69 15.56
N LEU A 57 11.63 17.88 14.50
CA LEU A 57 10.92 19.12 14.23
C LEU A 57 9.50 19.10 14.78
N PRO A 58 8.97 20.27 15.19
CA PRO A 58 7.53 20.44 15.38
C PRO A 58 6.76 20.09 14.10
N LEU A 59 5.53 19.58 14.25
CA LEU A 59 4.69 19.10 13.16
C LEU A 59 4.57 20.12 12.01
N GLY A 60 4.26 21.38 12.32
CA GLY A 60 4.07 22.41 11.30
C GLY A 60 5.32 22.67 10.44
N THR A 61 6.51 22.50 11.00
CA THR A 61 7.77 22.58 10.26
C THR A 61 8.02 21.29 9.49
N ALA A 62 7.82 20.12 10.13
CA ALA A 62 7.99 18.82 9.49
C ALA A 62 7.12 18.67 8.23
N GLU A 63 5.83 19.03 8.30
CA GLU A 63 4.90 19.02 7.15
C GLU A 63 5.43 19.82 5.96
N GLN A 64 6.19 20.89 6.22
CA GLN A 64 6.77 21.70 5.15
C GLN A 64 8.06 21.12 4.58
N GLU A 65 8.81 20.35 5.36
CA GLU A 65 10.15 19.90 4.98
C GLU A 65 10.20 18.45 4.49
N ILE A 66 9.23 17.58 4.84
CA ILE A 66 9.26 16.14 4.53
C ILE A 66 9.48 15.86 3.04
N SER A 67 8.63 16.37 2.14
CA SER A 67 8.76 16.11 0.69
C SER A 67 10.08 16.62 0.13
N VAL A 68 10.55 17.77 0.62
CA VAL A 68 11.82 18.35 0.17
C VAL A 68 12.99 17.47 0.58
N LEU A 69 13.04 17.05 1.84
CA LEU A 69 14.12 16.20 2.35
C LEU A 69 14.07 14.80 1.75
N ALA A 70 12.88 14.22 1.54
CA ALA A 70 12.74 12.95 0.84
C ALA A 70 13.24 13.06 -0.62
N SER A 71 12.86 14.11 -1.35
CA SER A 71 13.31 14.34 -2.73
C SER A 71 14.82 14.59 -2.81
N LEU A 72 15.37 15.38 -1.88
CA LEU A 72 16.81 15.63 -1.82
C LEU A 72 17.57 14.33 -1.51
N SER A 73 17.10 13.52 -0.56
CA SER A 73 17.64 12.19 -0.25
C SER A 73 17.61 11.25 -1.45
N GLU A 74 16.55 11.30 -2.25
CA GLU A 74 16.48 10.52 -3.50
C GLU A 74 17.53 10.98 -4.52
N HIS A 75 17.70 12.29 -4.70
CA HIS A 75 18.76 12.81 -5.58
C HIS A 75 20.16 12.49 -5.05
N LEU A 76 20.36 12.49 -3.73
CA LEU A 76 21.60 12.06 -3.09
C LEU A 76 21.90 10.60 -3.38
N LEU A 77 20.90 9.73 -3.20
CA LEU A 77 20.98 8.31 -3.52
C LEU A 77 21.43 8.09 -4.97
N ARG A 78 20.84 8.80 -5.94
CA ARG A 78 21.24 8.73 -7.35
C ARG A 78 22.68 9.19 -7.57
N ASN A 79 23.07 10.32 -6.96
CA ASN A 79 24.43 10.86 -7.09
C ASN A 79 25.49 9.95 -6.46
N LEU A 80 25.22 9.39 -5.28
CA LEU A 80 26.10 8.44 -4.59
C LEU A 80 26.34 7.17 -5.43
N SER A 81 25.36 6.79 -6.26
CA SER A 81 25.47 5.61 -7.13
C SER A 81 26.14 5.84 -8.50
N GLN A 82 26.56 7.07 -8.83
CA GLN A 82 27.08 7.38 -10.18
C GLN A 82 28.27 6.52 -10.60
N LYS A 83 29.17 6.22 -9.66
CA LYS A 83 30.37 5.40 -9.92
C LYS A 83 30.08 3.90 -9.83
N LYS A 84 29.17 3.50 -8.94
CA LYS A 84 28.81 2.11 -8.67
C LYS A 84 27.46 2.08 -7.95
N ALA A 85 26.64 1.05 -8.23
CA ALA A 85 25.44 0.78 -7.45
C ALA A 85 25.75 0.69 -5.94
N LEU A 86 24.81 1.17 -5.12
CA LEU A 86 24.96 1.16 -3.67
C LEU A 86 25.05 -0.28 -3.15
N LYS A 87 25.81 -0.47 -2.06
CA LYS A 87 25.74 -1.74 -1.33
C LYS A 87 24.34 -1.92 -0.76
N ARG A 88 23.91 -3.17 -0.59
CA ARG A 88 22.57 -3.50 -0.06
C ARG A 88 22.26 -2.74 1.23
N ASN A 89 23.17 -2.70 2.20
CA ASN A 89 22.94 -1.93 3.43
C ASN A 89 22.80 -0.41 3.21
N GLU A 90 23.65 0.19 2.38
CA GLU A 90 23.58 1.62 2.04
C GLU A 90 22.27 1.94 1.29
N GLY A 91 21.91 1.11 0.30
CA GLY A 91 20.68 1.22 -0.47
C GLY A 91 19.44 1.04 0.39
N THR A 92 19.39 0.00 1.24
CA THR A 92 18.30 -0.24 2.19
C THR A 92 18.13 0.95 3.13
N TRP A 93 19.24 1.45 3.68
CA TRP A 93 19.20 2.57 4.62
C TRP A 93 18.57 3.83 4.01
N LEU A 94 18.99 4.22 2.80
CA LEU A 94 18.44 5.40 2.14
C LEU A 94 17.01 5.15 1.63
N ALA A 95 16.75 3.99 1.02
CA ALA A 95 15.44 3.66 0.46
C ALA A 95 14.35 3.60 1.54
N PHE A 96 14.64 3.01 2.71
CA PHE A 96 13.69 2.95 3.82
C PHE A 96 13.40 4.35 4.36
N GLN A 97 14.39 5.20 4.55
CA GLN A 97 14.14 6.56 5.02
C GLN A 97 13.30 7.39 4.05
N ILE A 98 13.59 7.33 2.75
CA ILE A 98 12.81 8.03 1.71
C ILE A 98 11.37 7.49 1.70
N ALA A 99 11.19 6.17 1.63
CA ALA A 99 9.89 5.53 1.61
C ALA A 99 9.06 5.84 2.87
N TYR A 100 9.70 5.81 4.04
CA TYR A 100 9.06 6.09 5.33
C TYR A 100 8.61 7.55 5.44
N LEU A 101 9.45 8.49 5.00
CA LEU A 101 9.10 9.92 4.97
C LEU A 101 7.92 10.20 4.04
N LEU A 102 7.91 9.62 2.83
CA LEU A 102 6.78 9.77 1.90
C LEU A 102 5.49 9.11 2.43
N ALA A 103 5.60 7.96 3.10
CA ALA A 103 4.47 7.31 3.75
C ALA A 103 3.91 8.16 4.90
N LEU A 104 4.79 8.75 5.72
CA LEU A 104 4.42 9.65 6.80
C LEU A 104 3.72 10.91 6.26
N GLU A 105 4.28 11.55 5.23
CA GLU A 105 3.66 12.70 4.57
C GLU A 105 2.24 12.39 4.11
N GLN A 106 2.04 11.25 3.44
CA GLN A 106 0.72 10.86 2.96
C GLN A 106 -0.28 10.66 4.10
N ILE A 107 0.16 10.11 5.24
CA ILE A 107 -0.70 9.94 6.41
C ILE A 107 -1.06 11.30 6.99
N LEU A 108 -0.10 12.21 7.16
CA LEU A 108 -0.38 13.57 7.64
C LEU A 108 -1.35 14.31 6.72
N LEU A 109 -1.18 14.20 5.40
CA LEU A 109 -2.12 14.76 4.42
C LEU A 109 -3.53 14.17 4.57
N GLN A 110 -3.66 12.86 4.80
CA GLN A 110 -4.95 12.22 5.06
C GLN A 110 -5.59 12.75 6.35
N GLU A 111 -4.81 12.89 7.43
CA GLU A 111 -5.30 13.41 8.70
C GLU A 111 -5.75 14.89 8.59
N GLU A 112 -5.03 15.69 7.79
CA GLU A 112 -5.40 17.08 7.50
C GLU A 112 -6.69 17.17 6.69
N GLN A 113 -6.84 16.34 5.65
CA GLN A 113 -8.07 16.25 4.86
C GLN A 113 -9.28 15.85 5.72
N LEU A 114 -9.07 14.96 6.70
CA LEU A 114 -10.08 14.54 7.66
C LEU A 114 -10.27 15.54 8.83
N LYS A 115 -9.52 16.66 8.85
CA LYS A 115 -9.61 17.73 9.86
C LYS A 115 -9.53 17.21 11.30
N ARG A 116 -8.56 16.34 11.55
CA ARG A 116 -8.43 15.61 12.80
C ARG A 116 -8.17 16.52 14.01
N PRO A 117 -8.87 16.32 15.15
CA PRO A 117 -8.71 17.20 16.32
C PRO A 117 -7.30 17.25 16.88
N TRP A 118 -6.53 16.16 16.80
CA TRP A 118 -5.16 16.11 17.31
C TRP A 118 -4.23 17.09 16.59
N LEU A 119 -4.48 17.37 15.30
CA LEU A 119 -3.73 18.37 14.54
C LEU A 119 -3.90 19.78 15.12
N ASN A 120 -5.07 20.10 15.70
CA ASN A 120 -5.28 21.38 16.36
C ASN A 120 -4.39 21.50 17.60
N ARG A 121 -4.16 20.40 18.34
CA ARG A 121 -3.25 20.36 19.49
C ARG A 121 -1.79 20.50 19.05
N ALA A 122 -1.45 19.86 17.93
CA ALA A 122 -0.11 19.90 17.34
C ALA A 122 0.25 21.28 16.75
N LYS A 123 -0.74 22.01 16.23
CA LYS A 123 -0.56 23.33 15.60
C LYS A 123 -0.75 24.49 16.59
N ILE A 124 -0.93 24.23 17.89
CA ILE A 124 -0.88 25.29 18.91
C ILE A 124 0.52 25.91 18.85
N PRO A 125 0.65 27.25 18.76
CA PRO A 125 1.95 27.91 18.71
C PRO A 125 2.75 27.62 19.99
N LEU A 126 3.59 26.58 19.94
CA LEU A 126 4.69 26.43 20.89
C LEU A 126 5.66 27.58 20.63
N GLN A 127 6.06 28.27 21.69
CA GLN A 127 7.00 29.39 21.65
C GLN A 127 8.25 29.01 20.84
N ALA A 128 8.34 29.45 19.58
CA ALA A 128 9.53 29.50 18.72
C ALA A 128 10.61 28.40 18.91
N THR A 129 10.25 27.17 19.29
CA THR A 129 11.20 26.09 19.49
C THR A 129 11.46 25.42 18.15
N ILE A 130 12.70 25.53 17.68
CA ILE A 130 13.14 24.96 16.40
C ILE A 130 13.18 23.42 16.46
N ILE A 131 13.28 22.83 17.67
CA ILE A 131 13.44 21.39 17.92
C ILE A 131 12.58 20.95 19.12
N ILE A 132 11.99 19.76 19.02
CA ILE A 132 11.26 19.09 20.10
C ILE A 132 12.23 18.58 21.17
N SER A 133 12.04 19.01 22.42
CA SER A 133 12.93 18.69 23.55
C SER A 133 12.50 17.46 24.37
N ASP A 134 11.72 16.55 23.79
CA ASP A 134 11.23 15.35 24.50
C ASP A 134 12.35 14.31 24.71
N PRO A 135 12.67 13.92 25.96
CA PRO A 135 13.82 13.06 26.25
C PRO A 135 13.67 11.64 25.72
N GLN A 136 12.44 11.11 25.68
CA GLN A 136 12.16 9.77 25.16
C GLN A 136 12.40 9.73 23.65
N LEU A 137 11.86 10.71 22.92
CA LEU A 137 12.09 10.91 21.50
C LEU A 137 13.59 11.09 21.21
N GLN A 138 14.29 11.96 21.93
CA GLN A 138 15.73 12.17 21.74
C GLN A 138 16.55 10.89 21.99
N GLY A 139 16.14 10.06 22.94
CA GLY A 139 16.71 8.72 23.14
C GLY A 139 16.52 7.82 21.92
N LEU A 140 15.29 7.75 21.39
CA LEU A 140 14.95 6.94 20.22
C LEU A 140 15.64 7.43 18.94
N LEU A 141 15.73 8.75 18.73
CA LEU A 141 16.42 9.34 17.57
C LEU A 141 17.93 9.03 17.55
N LYS A 142 18.56 8.96 18.73
CA LYS A 142 19.95 8.49 18.85
C LYS A 142 20.09 7.03 18.45
N THR A 143 19.09 6.18 18.75
CA THR A 143 19.09 4.76 18.32
C THR A 143 18.79 4.58 16.84
N LEU A 144 17.98 5.47 16.25
CA LEU A 144 17.74 5.58 14.80
C LEU A 144 18.95 6.12 14.04
N SER A 145 19.97 6.57 14.72
CA SER A 145 21.28 6.82 14.13
C SER A 145 22.17 5.61 14.44
N PRO A 146 21.86 4.38 13.96
CA PRO A 146 22.60 3.22 14.40
C PRO A 146 24.05 3.36 13.95
N GLY A 147 24.96 2.83 14.76
CA GLY A 147 26.23 2.38 14.23
C GLY A 147 25.95 1.39 13.10
N LYS A 148 26.10 1.87 11.85
CA LYS A 148 26.15 1.14 10.57
C LYS A 148 25.23 -0.08 10.46
N LEU A 149 24.06 0.09 9.82
CA LEU A 149 23.21 -1.02 9.36
C LEU A 149 24.07 -2.10 8.68
N THR A 150 24.08 -3.30 9.24
CA THR A 150 24.82 -4.42 8.68
C THR A 150 24.10 -5.00 7.47
N ASP A 151 24.84 -5.72 6.62
CA ASP A 151 24.27 -6.34 5.43
C ASP A 151 23.21 -7.41 5.75
N THR A 152 23.39 -8.16 6.84
CA THR A 152 22.41 -9.13 7.35
C THR A 152 21.13 -8.44 7.84
N GLN A 153 21.26 -7.34 8.58
CA GLN A 153 20.09 -6.57 9.02
C GLN A 153 19.35 -5.94 7.83
N ALA A 154 20.09 -5.50 6.80
CA ALA A 154 19.50 -4.98 5.58
C ALA A 154 18.71 -6.05 4.80
N GLU A 155 19.25 -7.27 4.70
CA GLU A 155 18.54 -8.40 4.10
C GLU A 155 17.27 -8.77 4.88
N GLN A 156 17.36 -8.84 6.21
CA GLN A 156 16.19 -9.07 7.07
C GLN A 156 15.13 -7.98 6.86
N ALA A 157 15.53 -6.71 6.79
CA ALA A 157 14.62 -5.60 6.55
C ALA A 157 13.89 -5.70 5.20
N LEU A 158 14.57 -6.16 4.15
CA LEU A 158 13.95 -6.33 2.83
C LEU A 158 13.06 -7.58 2.75
N SER A 159 13.39 -8.63 3.51
CA SER A 159 12.70 -9.92 3.45
C SER A 159 11.44 -9.96 4.32
N SER A 160 11.45 -9.27 5.47
CA SER A 160 10.27 -9.01 6.28
C SER A 160 10.24 -7.54 6.70
N VAL A 161 9.64 -6.70 5.84
CA VAL A 161 9.60 -5.23 6.04
C VAL A 161 8.99 -4.88 7.39
N ALA A 162 7.76 -5.34 7.65
CA ALA A 162 6.99 -4.99 8.84
C ALA A 162 7.63 -5.48 10.15
N ASP A 163 8.21 -6.68 10.14
CA ASP A 163 8.77 -7.30 11.36
C ASP A 163 10.24 -6.91 11.60
N SER A 164 10.85 -6.13 10.71
CA SER A 164 12.26 -5.80 10.80
C SER A 164 12.57 -4.87 11.96
N LEU A 165 13.72 -5.07 12.60
CA LEU A 165 14.20 -4.19 13.66
C LEU A 165 14.31 -2.73 13.20
N LEU A 166 14.71 -2.51 11.93
CA LEU A 166 14.81 -1.19 11.33
C LEU A 166 13.46 -0.47 11.34
N VAL A 167 12.41 -1.13 10.83
CA VAL A 167 11.06 -0.55 10.79
C VAL A 167 10.48 -0.39 12.19
N GLN A 168 10.71 -1.34 13.11
CA GLN A 168 10.32 -1.20 14.51
C GLN A 168 10.94 0.03 15.17
N GLN A 169 12.23 0.30 14.94
CA GLN A 169 12.90 1.50 15.46
C GLN A 169 12.31 2.79 14.86
N MET A 170 12.02 2.80 13.56
CA MET A 170 11.38 3.94 12.88
C MET A 170 9.97 4.19 13.43
N ASN A 171 9.20 3.12 13.65
CA ASN A 171 7.86 3.16 14.22
C ASN A 171 7.88 3.68 15.66
N HIS A 172 8.78 3.19 16.52
CA HIS A 172 8.88 3.69 17.90
C HIS A 172 9.22 5.18 17.97
N ALA A 173 10.16 5.65 17.15
CA ALA A 173 10.49 7.08 17.10
C ALA A 173 9.33 7.92 16.56
N THR A 174 8.60 7.43 15.56
CA THR A 174 7.45 8.13 14.98
C THR A 174 6.29 8.21 15.97
N VAL A 175 6.00 7.15 16.73
CA VAL A 175 5.01 7.18 17.82
C VAL A 175 5.39 8.24 18.86
N ALA A 176 6.64 8.23 19.33
CA ALA A 176 7.12 9.23 20.30
C ALA A 176 7.05 10.66 19.74
N TRP A 177 7.36 10.84 18.46
CA TRP A 177 7.27 12.14 17.79
C TRP A 177 5.82 12.62 17.68
N LEU A 178 4.88 11.77 17.26
CA LEU A 178 3.45 12.11 17.20
C LEU A 178 2.92 12.49 18.59
N MET A 179 3.30 11.74 19.63
CA MET A 179 2.93 12.05 21.02
C MET A 179 3.51 13.38 21.49
N ALA A 180 4.78 13.65 21.18
CA ALA A 180 5.42 14.93 21.50
C ALA A 180 4.78 16.12 20.76
N ASN A 181 4.10 15.88 19.64
CA ASN A 181 3.28 16.85 18.93
C ASN A 181 1.80 16.82 19.36
N GLY A 182 1.43 16.13 20.44
CA GLY A 182 0.08 16.19 21.02
C GLY A 182 -0.93 15.18 20.49
N ALA A 183 -0.51 14.18 19.71
CA ALA A 183 -1.33 12.98 19.49
C ALA A 183 -1.43 12.15 20.77
N GLU A 184 -2.56 11.51 21.02
CA GLU A 184 -2.67 10.53 22.09
C GLU A 184 -1.91 9.25 21.74
N GLU A 185 -1.53 8.43 22.73
CA GLU A 185 -0.74 7.22 22.51
C GLU A 185 -1.42 6.25 21.54
N LEU A 186 -2.73 6.03 21.69
CA LEU A 186 -3.50 5.16 20.81
C LEU A 186 -3.55 5.73 19.39
N GLU A 187 -3.82 7.03 19.23
CA GLU A 187 -3.82 7.73 17.94
C GLU A 187 -2.46 7.57 17.25
N ALA A 188 -1.37 7.87 17.95
CA ALA A 188 0.00 7.75 17.44
C ALA A 188 0.34 6.33 16.98
N LYS A 189 -0.07 5.31 17.75
CA LYS A 189 0.11 3.90 17.40
C LYS A 189 -0.68 3.51 16.15
N LEU A 190 -1.94 3.94 16.02
CA LEU A 190 -2.78 3.63 14.86
C LEU A 190 -2.28 4.32 13.58
N LEU A 191 -1.84 5.58 13.68
CA LEU A 191 -1.20 6.29 12.58
C LEU A 191 0.07 5.58 12.12
N THR A 192 0.90 5.15 13.05
CA THR A 192 2.13 4.39 12.73
C THR A 192 1.80 3.01 12.14
N GLN A 193 0.71 2.37 12.58
CA GLN A 193 0.26 1.10 11.99
C GLN A 193 -0.23 1.26 10.54
N ARG A 194 -0.86 2.39 10.20
CA ARG A 194 -1.18 2.74 8.81
C ARG A 194 0.08 2.94 7.98
N LEU A 195 1.12 3.54 8.57
CA LEU A 195 2.41 3.69 7.91
C LEU A 195 3.00 2.33 7.57
N ASP A 196 3.10 1.46 8.57
CA ASP A 196 3.59 0.10 8.43
C ASP A 196 2.83 -0.69 7.34
N ASN A 197 1.50 -0.55 7.31
CA ASN A 197 0.66 -1.21 6.30
C ASN A 197 1.00 -0.84 4.86
N SER A 198 1.41 0.40 4.59
CA SER A 198 1.66 0.94 3.25
C SER A 198 3.14 1.02 2.86
N LEU A 199 4.06 0.91 3.83
CA LEU A 199 5.50 1.03 3.62
C LEU A 199 6.05 0.13 2.50
N PRO A 200 5.63 -1.15 2.34
CA PRO A 200 6.07 -1.97 1.21
C PRO A 200 5.77 -1.35 -0.15
N GLY A 201 4.64 -0.65 -0.30
CA GLY A 201 4.28 0.03 -1.54
C GLY A 201 5.18 1.23 -1.84
N TYR A 202 5.54 2.01 -0.82
CA TYR A 202 6.50 3.11 -0.98
C TYR A 202 7.91 2.60 -1.30
N LEU A 203 8.36 1.52 -0.66
CA LEU A 203 9.64 0.89 -0.96
C LEU A 203 9.71 0.40 -2.40
N LEU A 204 8.69 -0.34 -2.85
CA LEU A 204 8.58 -0.81 -4.22
C LEU A 204 8.72 0.35 -5.21
N LYS A 205 7.97 1.43 -5.00
CA LYS A 205 7.99 2.63 -5.84
C LYS A 205 9.40 3.25 -5.91
N ILE A 206 10.05 3.46 -4.77
CA ILE A 206 11.39 4.05 -4.71
C ILE A 206 12.43 3.17 -5.41
N ILE A 207 12.37 1.84 -5.20
CA ILE A 207 13.30 0.90 -5.84
C ILE A 207 13.08 0.86 -7.36
N ALA A 208 11.83 0.86 -7.82
CA ALA A 208 11.52 0.85 -9.25
C ALA A 208 12.02 2.14 -9.94
N GLN A 209 11.76 3.30 -9.33
CA GLN A 209 12.20 4.60 -9.86
C GLN A 209 13.72 4.79 -9.82
N ASN A 210 14.42 4.06 -8.95
CA ASN A 210 15.87 4.14 -8.75
C ASN A 210 16.54 2.78 -8.99
N SER A 211 16.12 2.09 -10.04
CA SER A 211 16.51 0.70 -10.31
C SER A 211 18.03 0.51 -10.42
N ALA A 212 18.72 1.32 -11.23
CA ALA A 212 20.18 1.23 -11.38
C ALA A 212 20.93 1.52 -10.06
N PRO A 213 20.65 2.61 -9.33
CA PRO A 213 21.21 2.84 -8.00
C PRO A 213 20.98 1.72 -6.98
N LEU A 214 19.79 1.10 -7.02
CA LEU A 214 19.31 0.12 -6.04
C LEU A 214 19.24 -1.31 -6.60
N ALA A 215 20.13 -1.65 -7.54
CA ALA A 215 20.12 -2.95 -8.23
C ALA A 215 20.06 -4.16 -7.29
N GLN A 216 20.76 -4.10 -6.14
CA GLN A 216 20.80 -5.19 -5.16
C GLN A 216 19.45 -5.40 -4.44
N LEU A 217 18.55 -4.42 -4.47
CA LEU A 217 17.26 -4.46 -3.79
C LEU A 217 16.14 -4.99 -4.69
N GLN A 218 16.30 -4.91 -6.02
CA GLN A 218 15.25 -5.26 -6.99
C GLN A 218 14.70 -6.68 -6.80
N LYS A 219 15.57 -7.65 -6.48
CA LYS A 219 15.20 -9.06 -6.27
C LYS A 219 14.18 -9.26 -5.15
N PHE A 220 14.17 -8.41 -4.11
CA PHE A 220 13.28 -8.57 -2.96
C PHE A 220 11.84 -8.13 -3.28
N PHE A 221 11.67 -7.31 -4.31
CA PHE A 221 10.37 -6.84 -4.78
C PHE A 221 10.02 -7.40 -6.17
N CYS A 222 10.84 -8.32 -6.71
CA CYS A 222 10.70 -8.86 -8.07
C CYS A 222 10.58 -7.78 -9.15
N ILE A 223 11.36 -6.71 -9.04
CA ILE A 223 11.34 -5.60 -10.02
C ILE A 223 12.20 -5.99 -11.22
N GLY A 224 11.61 -5.92 -12.42
CA GLY A 224 12.23 -6.38 -13.66
C GLY A 224 12.29 -7.91 -13.80
N THR A 225 12.63 -8.39 -14.99
CA THR A 225 13.04 -9.80 -15.18
C THR A 225 14.57 -9.89 -15.03
N PRO A 226 15.11 -11.05 -14.63
CA PRO A 226 16.57 -11.26 -14.60
C PRO A 226 17.24 -10.99 -15.96
N GLU A 227 16.47 -11.08 -17.06
CA GLU A 227 16.91 -10.93 -18.44
C GLU A 227 16.80 -9.47 -18.95
N ASP A 228 15.83 -8.67 -18.46
CA ASP A 228 15.56 -7.28 -18.91
C ASP A 228 15.66 -6.24 -17.79
N VAL A 229 16.76 -6.24 -17.03
CA VAL A 229 17.05 -5.19 -16.03
C VAL A 229 17.06 -3.76 -16.64
N LEU A 230 17.20 -3.66 -17.96
CA LEU A 230 17.28 -2.39 -18.71
C LEU A 230 15.92 -1.78 -19.09
N ASN A 231 14.80 -2.51 -18.99
CA ASN A 231 13.49 -2.01 -19.44
C ASN A 231 12.38 -2.27 -18.41
N ILE A 232 12.50 -1.64 -17.24
CA ILE A 232 11.47 -1.71 -16.20
C ILE A 232 10.25 -0.90 -16.64
N ASP A 233 9.09 -1.54 -16.71
CA ASP A 233 7.81 -0.86 -16.88
C ASP A 233 7.45 -0.11 -15.59
N LEU A 234 7.91 1.14 -15.49
CA LEU A 234 7.67 1.99 -14.32
C LEU A 234 6.17 2.20 -14.06
N TYR A 235 5.34 2.21 -15.09
CA TYR A 235 3.91 2.41 -14.87
C TYR A 235 3.28 1.18 -14.20
N LYS A 236 3.71 -0.03 -14.58
CA LYS A 236 3.32 -1.29 -13.95
C LYS A 236 3.74 -1.34 -12.49
N GLU A 237 4.99 -0.99 -12.21
CA GLU A 237 5.51 -0.99 -10.83
C GLU A 237 4.86 0.09 -9.97
N ASN A 238 4.58 1.28 -10.52
CA ASN A 238 3.84 2.33 -9.81
C ASN A 238 2.41 1.90 -9.48
N TYR A 239 1.71 1.22 -10.39
CA TYR A 239 0.38 0.67 -10.09
C TYR A 239 0.46 -0.40 -9.00
N ARG A 240 1.41 -1.33 -9.09
CA ARG A 240 1.62 -2.37 -8.08
C ARG A 240 1.90 -1.77 -6.70
N ALA A 241 2.73 -0.73 -6.64
CA ALA A 241 2.95 0.06 -5.43
C ALA A 241 1.67 0.72 -4.92
N SER A 242 0.84 1.28 -5.80
CA SER A 242 -0.40 1.97 -5.41
C SER A 242 -1.36 1.03 -4.67
N LEU A 243 -1.51 -0.23 -5.12
CA LEU A 243 -2.35 -1.23 -4.44
C LEU A 243 -1.90 -1.44 -2.98
N LEU A 244 -0.59 -1.53 -2.75
CA LEU A 244 -0.04 -1.65 -1.40
C LEU A 244 -0.22 -0.37 -0.59
N GLN A 245 -0.07 0.80 -1.22
CA GLN A 245 -0.24 2.10 -0.56
C GLN A 245 -1.68 2.32 -0.08
N THR A 246 -2.69 1.80 -0.79
CA THR A 246 -4.10 1.91 -0.36
C THR A 246 -4.38 1.27 1.00
N LEU A 247 -3.51 0.37 1.48
CA LEU A 247 -3.66 -0.30 2.79
C LEU A 247 -3.49 0.66 3.99
N SER A 248 -3.03 1.89 3.78
CA SER A 248 -3.01 2.94 4.81
C SER A 248 -4.25 3.85 4.80
N THR A 249 -5.16 3.65 3.85
CA THR A 249 -6.36 4.51 3.73
C THR A 249 -7.22 4.39 4.99
N PRO A 250 -7.56 5.50 5.65
CA PRO A 250 -8.37 5.48 6.86
C PRO A 250 -9.76 4.91 6.54
N LEU A 251 -10.18 3.92 7.34
CA LEU A 251 -11.49 3.29 7.19
C LEU A 251 -12.51 4.02 8.08
N LEU A 252 -13.73 4.23 7.60
CA LEU A 252 -14.82 4.89 8.34
C LEU A 252 -14.46 6.27 8.90
N MET A 253 -13.54 6.99 8.26
CA MET A 253 -12.99 8.24 8.81
C MET A 253 -12.39 8.05 10.21
N GLU A 254 -11.79 6.89 10.51
CA GLU A 254 -11.10 6.58 11.78
C GLU A 254 -9.57 6.53 11.60
N HIS A 255 -8.83 6.50 12.71
CA HIS A 255 -7.36 6.50 12.68
C HIS A 255 -6.76 5.17 12.19
N PHE A 256 -7.56 4.12 12.03
CA PHE A 256 -7.15 2.82 11.52
C PHE A 256 -7.60 2.61 10.07
N ALA A 257 -6.96 1.67 9.38
CA ALA A 257 -7.26 1.24 8.02
C ALA A 257 -7.89 -0.15 7.99
N LEU A 258 -8.41 -0.54 6.82
CA LEU A 258 -9.04 -1.86 6.60
C LEU A 258 -8.17 -3.02 7.07
N LYS A 259 -6.87 -2.99 6.75
CA LYS A 259 -5.92 -4.05 7.12
C LYS A 259 -5.80 -4.25 8.63
N ASN A 260 -6.09 -3.24 9.45
CA ASN A 260 -6.00 -3.34 10.91
C ASN A 260 -7.12 -4.17 11.53
N ILE A 261 -8.28 -4.22 10.87
CA ILE A 261 -9.48 -4.92 11.33
C ILE A 261 -9.94 -6.04 10.40
N TYR A 262 -9.10 -6.39 9.42
CA TYR A 262 -9.44 -7.43 8.44
C TYR A 262 -9.28 -8.81 9.07
N VAL A 263 -10.33 -9.62 8.95
CA VAL A 263 -10.34 -11.03 9.32
C VAL A 263 -10.46 -11.87 8.05
N PRO A 264 -9.63 -12.90 7.86
CA PRO A 264 -9.75 -13.81 6.73
C PRO A 264 -11.14 -14.43 6.64
N LEU A 265 -11.75 -14.34 5.47
CA LEU A 265 -13.09 -14.85 5.19
C LEU A 265 -13.04 -16.34 4.83
N SER A 266 -14.12 -17.05 5.12
CA SER A 266 -14.32 -18.44 4.72
C SER A 266 -15.57 -18.58 3.86
N GLY A 267 -15.63 -19.62 3.05
CA GLY A 267 -16.73 -19.86 2.12
C GLY A 267 -16.92 -21.33 1.81
N ILE A 268 -18.11 -21.66 1.29
CA ILE A 268 -18.46 -23.02 0.84
C ILE A 268 -18.48 -23.02 -0.70
N PRO A 269 -17.60 -23.79 -1.37
CA PRO A 269 -17.67 -23.97 -2.81
C PRO A 269 -19.02 -24.55 -3.23
N GLN A 270 -19.59 -24.07 -4.33
CA GLN A 270 -20.90 -24.54 -4.82
C GLN A 270 -20.77 -25.72 -5.79
N GLU A 271 -19.76 -26.57 -5.60
CA GLU A 271 -19.55 -27.78 -6.39
C GLU A 271 -20.34 -28.96 -5.79
N PRO A 272 -20.84 -29.90 -6.61
CA PRO A 272 -21.50 -31.09 -6.09
C PRO A 272 -20.53 -31.83 -5.15
N ASN A 273 -20.91 -31.96 -3.88
CA ASN A 273 -20.17 -32.57 -2.74
C ASN A 273 -19.28 -31.65 -1.90
N SER A 274 -19.31 -30.32 -2.11
CA SER A 274 -18.58 -29.38 -1.25
C SER A 274 -19.44 -28.89 -0.09
N GLU A 275 -19.35 -29.57 1.07
CA GLU A 275 -20.03 -29.12 2.31
C GLU A 275 -19.09 -28.41 3.29
N GLN A 276 -17.78 -28.44 3.04
CA GLN A 276 -16.80 -27.89 3.97
C GLN A 276 -16.51 -26.42 3.69
N SER A 277 -16.61 -25.62 4.75
CA SER A 277 -16.10 -24.25 4.81
C SER A 277 -14.59 -24.26 4.64
N ILE A 278 -14.07 -23.46 3.71
CA ILE A 278 -12.64 -23.30 3.43
C ILE A 278 -12.26 -21.83 3.47
N ASP A 279 -10.99 -21.55 3.76
CA ASP A 279 -10.42 -20.20 3.67
C ASP A 279 -10.56 -19.67 2.23
N LEU A 280 -11.19 -18.49 2.11
CA LEU A 280 -11.55 -17.90 0.81
C LEU A 280 -10.31 -17.59 0.00
N LYS A 281 -9.26 -17.07 0.64
CA LYS A 281 -8.00 -16.75 -0.03
C LYS A 281 -7.35 -18.01 -0.60
N THR A 282 -7.25 -19.06 0.20
CA THR A 282 -6.71 -20.37 -0.21
C THR A 282 -7.50 -20.95 -1.38
N TRP A 283 -8.82 -20.78 -1.39
CA TRP A 283 -9.65 -21.21 -2.53
C TRP A 283 -9.34 -20.39 -3.79
N VAL A 284 -9.32 -19.06 -3.71
CA VAL A 284 -9.06 -18.20 -4.88
C VAL A 284 -7.65 -18.42 -5.42
N GLU A 285 -6.64 -18.62 -4.57
CA GLU A 285 -5.28 -18.95 -5.00
C GLU A 285 -5.22 -20.29 -5.75
N LYS A 286 -5.98 -21.30 -5.32
CA LYS A 286 -6.10 -22.57 -6.07
C LYS A 286 -6.73 -22.36 -7.45
N GLN A 287 -7.68 -21.43 -7.58
CA GLN A 287 -8.31 -21.11 -8.86
C GLN A 287 -7.36 -20.47 -9.87
N LEU A 288 -6.18 -19.99 -9.46
CA LEU A 288 -5.18 -19.45 -10.39
C LEU A 288 -4.62 -20.52 -11.34
N ASN A 289 -4.72 -21.81 -10.98
CA ASN A 289 -4.28 -22.91 -11.85
C ASN A 289 -5.36 -23.36 -12.85
N ASP A 290 -6.62 -22.95 -12.63
CA ASP A 290 -7.73 -23.22 -13.56
C ASP A 290 -7.93 -21.99 -14.44
N LEU A 291 -7.43 -22.04 -15.67
CA LEU A 291 -7.55 -20.95 -16.64
C LEU A 291 -8.76 -21.12 -17.58
N GLU A 292 -9.53 -22.18 -17.43
CA GLU A 292 -10.71 -22.42 -18.27
C GLU A 292 -11.94 -21.70 -17.69
N THR A 293 -12.02 -21.63 -16.36
CA THR A 293 -13.22 -21.14 -15.66
C THR A 293 -13.06 -19.74 -15.06
N ILE A 294 -14.18 -19.02 -14.91
CA ILE A 294 -14.22 -17.80 -14.09
C ILE A 294 -14.46 -18.17 -12.64
N ALA A 295 -13.65 -17.62 -11.72
CA ALA A 295 -13.88 -17.77 -10.29
C ALA A 295 -14.88 -16.70 -9.81
N VAL A 296 -15.97 -17.11 -9.16
CA VAL A 296 -17.04 -16.23 -8.70
C VAL A 296 -17.17 -16.34 -7.18
N ILE A 297 -17.00 -15.21 -6.51
CA ILE A 297 -17.19 -15.06 -5.07
C ILE A 297 -18.55 -14.40 -4.84
N GLU A 298 -19.47 -15.14 -4.24
CA GLU A 298 -20.82 -14.67 -4.01
C GLU A 298 -21.17 -14.57 -2.53
N SER A 299 -21.97 -13.57 -2.20
CA SER A 299 -22.56 -13.42 -0.87
C SER A 299 -23.58 -12.28 -0.86
N GLU A 300 -24.35 -12.19 0.21
CA GLU A 300 -25.20 -11.03 0.46
C GLU A 300 -24.36 -9.75 0.69
N PRO A 301 -24.98 -8.56 0.61
CA PRO A 301 -24.32 -7.30 0.96
C PRO A 301 -23.69 -7.35 2.36
N GLY A 302 -22.54 -6.69 2.53
CA GLY A 302 -21.84 -6.56 3.81
C GLY A 302 -20.97 -7.76 4.23
N TYR A 303 -20.95 -8.86 3.49
CA TYR A 303 -20.07 -10.02 3.77
C TYR A 303 -18.58 -9.81 3.40
N GLY A 304 -18.16 -8.58 3.10
CA GLY A 304 -16.74 -8.25 2.90
C GLY A 304 -16.15 -8.54 1.52
N LYS A 305 -16.96 -8.68 0.46
CA LYS A 305 -16.48 -8.91 -0.93
C LYS A 305 -15.45 -7.88 -1.40
N SER A 306 -15.78 -6.60 -1.29
CA SER A 306 -14.88 -5.51 -1.71
C SER A 306 -13.62 -5.44 -0.85
N SER A 307 -13.76 -5.66 0.47
CA SER A 307 -12.62 -5.72 1.40
C SER A 307 -11.66 -6.85 1.03
N PHE A 308 -12.20 -8.03 0.69
CA PHE A 308 -11.42 -9.15 0.20
C PHE A 308 -10.66 -8.79 -1.09
N CYS A 309 -11.32 -8.18 -2.08
CA CYS A 309 -10.67 -7.76 -3.32
C CYS A 309 -9.49 -6.82 -3.09
N GLN A 310 -9.64 -5.82 -2.20
CA GLN A 310 -8.58 -4.87 -1.88
C GLN A 310 -7.38 -5.54 -1.21
N ILE A 311 -7.63 -6.35 -0.17
CA ILE A 311 -6.59 -7.05 0.56
C ILE A 311 -5.88 -8.06 -0.35
N TRP A 312 -6.63 -8.84 -1.11
CA TRP A 312 -6.06 -9.87 -1.97
C TRP A 312 -5.30 -9.27 -3.15
N ALA A 313 -5.77 -8.18 -3.77
CA ALA A 313 -5.00 -7.47 -4.80
C ALA A 313 -3.62 -7.03 -4.30
N ALA A 314 -3.57 -6.48 -3.08
CA ALA A 314 -2.31 -6.08 -2.46
C ALA A 314 -1.41 -7.29 -2.14
N GLU A 315 -1.97 -8.43 -1.74
CA GLU A 315 -1.19 -9.64 -1.52
C GLU A 315 -0.65 -10.26 -2.80
N VAL A 316 -1.44 -10.30 -3.87
CA VAL A 316 -0.99 -10.76 -5.21
C VAL A 316 0.17 -9.86 -5.67
N ALA A 317 0.03 -8.54 -5.52
CA ALA A 317 1.05 -7.55 -5.88
C ALA A 317 2.41 -7.76 -5.17
N LEU A 318 2.38 -8.27 -3.93
CA LEU A 318 3.59 -8.47 -3.13
C LEU A 318 4.15 -9.90 -3.24
N LYS A 319 3.29 -10.92 -3.24
CA LYS A 319 3.68 -12.33 -3.04
C LYS A 319 3.63 -13.18 -4.30
N LEU A 320 2.71 -12.88 -5.22
CA LEU A 320 2.49 -13.70 -6.43
C LEU A 320 3.09 -13.08 -7.69
N TYR A 321 3.44 -11.80 -7.64
CA TYR A 321 4.24 -11.14 -8.66
C TYR A 321 5.66 -11.76 -8.74
N PRO A 322 6.25 -11.97 -9.94
CA PRO A 322 5.80 -11.52 -11.26
C PRO A 322 4.91 -12.52 -12.00
N HIS A 323 4.62 -13.69 -11.43
CA HIS A 323 3.78 -14.71 -12.07
C HIS A 323 2.36 -14.22 -12.31
N TRP A 324 1.85 -13.38 -11.41
CA TRP A 324 0.52 -12.78 -11.50
C TRP A 324 0.57 -11.28 -11.24
N MET A 325 0.08 -10.51 -12.20
CA MET A 325 -0.19 -9.07 -12.05
C MET A 325 -1.65 -8.88 -11.62
N PRO A 326 -1.93 -8.35 -10.42
CA PRO A 326 -3.31 -8.06 -10.02
C PRO A 326 -3.85 -6.87 -10.82
N ILE A 327 -5.12 -6.93 -11.23
CA ILE A 327 -5.85 -5.82 -11.86
C ILE A 327 -7.17 -5.68 -11.10
N LEU A 328 -7.25 -4.71 -10.18
CA LEU A 328 -8.46 -4.42 -9.43
C LEU A 328 -9.32 -3.38 -10.15
N ILE A 329 -10.56 -3.74 -10.47
CA ILE A 329 -11.55 -2.86 -11.10
C ILE A 329 -12.86 -2.96 -10.33
N ARG A 330 -13.36 -1.81 -9.87
CA ARG A 330 -14.70 -1.70 -9.29
C ARG A 330 -15.70 -1.55 -10.43
N LEU A 331 -16.58 -2.52 -10.58
CA LEU A 331 -17.53 -2.56 -11.70
C LEU A 331 -18.58 -1.45 -11.63
N GLN A 332 -18.83 -0.88 -10.45
CA GLN A 332 -19.66 0.32 -10.31
C GLN A 332 -19.09 1.57 -11.00
N ASP A 333 -17.77 1.64 -11.20
CA ASP A 333 -17.09 2.84 -11.69
C ASP A 333 -16.85 2.81 -13.21
N ILE A 334 -17.24 1.72 -13.89
CA ILE A 334 -17.02 1.56 -15.33
C ILE A 334 -18.01 2.37 -16.16
N LYS A 335 -17.70 2.54 -17.43
CA LYS A 335 -18.58 3.07 -18.48
C LYS A 335 -18.54 2.08 -19.63
N TYR A 336 -19.71 1.68 -20.13
CA TYR A 336 -19.79 0.76 -21.27
C TYR A 336 -19.14 1.38 -22.50
N GLY A 337 -18.10 0.70 -23.00
CA GLY A 337 -17.42 1.01 -24.27
C GLY A 337 -17.92 0.16 -25.43
N LYS A 338 -17.27 0.26 -26.59
CA LYS A 338 -17.53 -0.58 -27.76
C LYS A 338 -16.93 -1.98 -27.62
N SER A 339 -15.90 -2.11 -26.78
CA SER A 339 -15.21 -3.37 -26.48
C SER A 339 -15.11 -3.61 -24.96
N LEU A 340 -14.79 -4.85 -24.59
CA LEU A 340 -14.50 -5.20 -23.20
C LEU A 340 -13.33 -4.39 -22.65
N LEU A 341 -12.26 -4.22 -23.45
CA LEU A 341 -11.07 -3.48 -23.05
C LEU A 341 -11.39 -2.01 -22.79
N GLU A 342 -12.16 -1.35 -23.67
CA GLU A 342 -12.62 0.03 -23.43
C GLU A 342 -13.45 0.13 -22.15
N THR A 343 -14.32 -0.87 -21.92
CA THR A 343 -15.18 -0.92 -20.74
C THR A 343 -14.36 -1.09 -19.46
N LEU A 344 -13.43 -2.05 -19.41
CA LEU A 344 -12.58 -2.29 -18.25
C LEU A 344 -11.61 -1.11 -18.01
N ASN A 345 -11.02 -0.56 -19.07
CA ASN A 345 -10.09 0.57 -18.98
C ASN A 345 -10.77 1.83 -18.41
N SER A 346 -12.08 2.01 -18.64
CA SER A 346 -12.82 3.13 -18.06
C SER A 346 -12.91 3.10 -16.53
N GLY A 347 -12.89 1.91 -15.92
CA GLY A 347 -12.84 1.72 -14.46
C GLY A 347 -11.42 1.55 -13.91
N PHE A 348 -10.41 1.54 -14.78
CA PHE A 348 -9.01 1.39 -14.41
C PHE A 348 -8.39 2.75 -13.99
N THR A 349 -8.96 3.35 -12.95
CA THR A 349 -8.69 4.76 -12.56
C THR A 349 -7.39 4.95 -11.78
N LEU A 350 -6.86 3.88 -11.18
CA LEU A 350 -5.64 3.91 -10.36
C LEU A 350 -4.37 4.23 -11.18
N ASN A 351 -4.43 4.22 -12.51
CA ASN A 351 -3.29 4.61 -13.35
C ASN A 351 -3.76 5.30 -14.65
N ALA A 352 -4.12 6.59 -14.56
CA ALA A 352 -4.61 7.38 -15.68
C ALA A 352 -3.66 7.44 -16.91
N HIS A 353 -2.39 7.06 -16.73
CA HIS A 353 -1.37 7.08 -17.76
C HIS A 353 -1.15 5.74 -18.47
N VAL A 354 -1.87 4.68 -18.06
CA VAL A 354 -1.74 3.34 -18.66
C VAL A 354 -3.04 2.90 -19.28
N ASN A 355 -2.95 2.40 -20.51
CA ASN A 355 -4.05 1.68 -21.13
C ASN A 355 -3.96 0.20 -20.72
N LEU A 356 -4.96 -0.30 -20.00
CA LEU A 356 -5.03 -1.69 -19.55
C LEU A 356 -4.82 -2.71 -20.70
N SER A 357 -5.19 -2.35 -21.94
CA SER A 357 -4.98 -3.20 -23.12
C SER A 357 -3.52 -3.60 -23.29
N THR A 358 -2.56 -2.70 -23.01
CA THR A 358 -1.13 -3.00 -23.18
C THR A 358 -0.65 -4.11 -22.26
N TRP A 359 -1.30 -4.31 -21.11
CA TRP A 359 -0.91 -5.35 -20.15
C TRP A 359 -1.61 -6.68 -20.39
N LEU A 360 -2.84 -6.65 -20.90
CA LEU A 360 -3.60 -7.85 -21.24
C LEU A 360 -3.07 -8.47 -22.55
N GLU A 361 -2.68 -7.66 -23.53
CA GLU A 361 -2.18 -8.14 -24.82
C GLU A 361 -0.73 -8.69 -24.76
N GLN A 362 0.01 -8.44 -23.67
CA GLN A 362 1.37 -8.94 -23.48
C GLN A 362 1.39 -10.44 -23.16
N THR A 363 1.88 -11.26 -24.10
CA THR A 363 1.90 -12.73 -24.02
C THR A 363 2.61 -13.29 -22.77
N ASN A 364 3.62 -12.59 -22.27
CA ASN A 364 4.40 -13.03 -21.10
C ASN A 364 3.87 -12.48 -19.76
N ASN A 365 2.79 -11.70 -19.77
CA ASN A 365 2.22 -11.08 -18.58
C ASN A 365 0.85 -11.71 -18.26
N ARG A 366 0.79 -12.50 -17.19
CA ARG A 366 -0.48 -13.07 -16.72
C ARG A 366 -1.13 -12.12 -15.72
N CYS A 367 -2.35 -11.71 -16.01
CA CYS A 367 -3.13 -10.83 -15.15
C CYS A 367 -4.19 -11.62 -14.38
N VAL A 368 -4.39 -11.25 -13.11
CA VAL A 368 -5.58 -11.64 -12.35
C VAL A 368 -6.52 -10.44 -12.29
N LEU A 369 -7.64 -10.52 -13.02
CA LEU A 369 -8.64 -9.48 -13.05
C LEU A 369 -9.61 -9.68 -11.88
N LEU A 370 -9.50 -8.82 -10.88
CA LEU A 370 -10.40 -8.70 -9.74
C LEU A 370 -11.50 -7.71 -10.08
N LEU A 371 -12.64 -8.25 -10.50
CA LEU A 371 -13.80 -7.49 -10.93
C LEU A 371 -14.81 -7.44 -9.77
N ASP A 372 -14.83 -6.33 -9.06
CA ASP A 372 -15.62 -6.17 -7.84
C ASP A 372 -17.00 -5.59 -8.13
N GLY A 373 -18.07 -6.34 -7.83
CA GLY A 373 -19.46 -5.87 -7.85
C GLY A 373 -20.18 -6.05 -9.18
N LEU A 374 -20.34 -7.28 -9.69
CA LEU A 374 -21.10 -7.55 -10.92
C LEU A 374 -22.57 -7.10 -10.83
N ASP A 375 -23.15 -7.15 -9.63
CA ASP A 375 -24.48 -6.64 -9.34
C ASP A 375 -24.56 -5.10 -9.37
N GLU A 376 -23.42 -4.42 -9.29
CA GLU A 376 -23.30 -2.96 -9.23
C GLU A 376 -22.93 -2.33 -10.58
N LEU A 377 -22.96 -3.12 -11.67
CA LEU A 377 -22.75 -2.60 -13.03
C LEU A 377 -23.70 -1.42 -13.31
N PRO A 378 -23.21 -0.33 -13.92
CA PRO A 378 -24.01 0.86 -14.17
C PRO A 378 -25.21 0.56 -15.08
N ALA A 379 -26.27 1.35 -14.97
CA ALA A 379 -27.40 1.23 -15.88
C ALA A 379 -26.98 1.59 -17.32
N SER A 380 -27.45 0.83 -18.30
CA SER A 380 -27.21 1.11 -19.72
C SER A 380 -28.53 1.39 -20.45
N HIS A 381 -28.46 2.16 -21.54
CA HIS A 381 -29.60 2.34 -22.46
C HIS A 381 -30.08 1.01 -23.08
N GLN A 382 -29.23 -0.02 -23.08
CA GLN A 382 -29.54 -1.36 -23.58
C GLN A 382 -30.07 -2.30 -22.48
N GLY A 383 -30.27 -1.80 -21.24
CA GLY A 383 -30.75 -2.58 -20.10
C GLY A 383 -29.90 -3.83 -19.83
N ASN A 384 -30.57 -4.95 -19.53
CA ASN A 384 -29.94 -6.25 -19.25
C ASN A 384 -29.12 -6.81 -20.41
N ARG A 385 -29.34 -6.33 -21.65
CA ARG A 385 -28.57 -6.79 -22.81
C ARG A 385 -27.09 -6.42 -22.70
N ALA A 386 -26.76 -5.22 -22.19
CA ALA A 386 -25.37 -4.81 -22.02
C ALA A 386 -24.63 -5.70 -21.00
N LYS A 387 -25.31 -6.09 -19.91
CA LYS A 387 -24.77 -7.00 -18.90
C LYS A 387 -24.48 -8.39 -19.49
N LYS A 388 -25.38 -8.92 -20.32
CA LYS A 388 -25.17 -10.20 -21.03
C LYS A 388 -23.97 -10.11 -21.98
N ILE A 389 -23.88 -9.04 -22.77
CA ILE A 389 -22.75 -8.79 -23.68
C ILE A 389 -21.43 -8.74 -22.89
N PHE A 390 -21.40 -8.01 -21.78
CA PHE A 390 -20.23 -7.91 -20.92
C PHE A 390 -19.78 -9.28 -20.40
N ILE A 391 -20.71 -10.10 -19.87
CA ILE A 391 -20.40 -11.44 -19.38
C ILE A 391 -19.89 -12.35 -20.51
N GLN A 392 -20.51 -12.30 -21.69
CA GLN A 392 -20.05 -13.06 -22.85
C GLN A 392 -18.63 -12.68 -23.26
N GLN A 393 -18.31 -11.38 -23.22
CA GLN A 393 -16.95 -10.91 -23.51
C GLN A 393 -15.95 -11.36 -22.43
N LEU A 394 -16.32 -11.39 -21.16
CA LEU A 394 -15.47 -11.93 -20.09
C LEU A 394 -15.15 -13.41 -20.31
N LEU A 395 -16.13 -14.21 -20.72
CA LEU A 395 -15.90 -15.63 -21.05
C LEU A 395 -14.97 -15.78 -22.24
N GLN A 396 -15.13 -14.93 -23.27
CA GLN A 396 -14.24 -14.93 -24.41
C GLN A 396 -12.80 -14.59 -23.99
N LEU A 397 -12.61 -13.64 -23.08
CA LEU A 397 -11.29 -13.33 -22.52
C LEU A 397 -10.73 -14.51 -21.72
N GLN A 398 -11.54 -15.16 -20.87
CA GLN A 398 -11.12 -16.32 -20.09
C GLN A 398 -10.70 -17.50 -21.00
N SER A 399 -11.41 -17.72 -22.11
CA SER A 399 -11.11 -18.79 -23.08
C SER A 399 -9.77 -18.66 -23.80
N GLN A 400 -9.08 -17.52 -23.66
CA GLN A 400 -7.71 -17.34 -24.16
C GLN A 400 -6.67 -17.99 -23.23
N GLU A 401 -7.08 -18.47 -22.05
CA GLU A 401 -6.23 -19.20 -21.09
C GLU A 401 -4.95 -18.47 -20.68
N GLN A 402 -4.93 -17.13 -20.81
CA GLN A 402 -3.77 -16.29 -20.47
C GLN A 402 -3.95 -15.58 -19.12
N HIS A 403 -5.20 -15.30 -18.75
CA HIS A 403 -5.56 -14.50 -17.59
C HIS A 403 -6.54 -15.24 -16.71
N LYS A 404 -6.60 -14.86 -15.43
CA LYS A 404 -7.61 -15.36 -14.51
C LYS A 404 -8.58 -14.25 -14.14
N ILE A 405 -9.87 -14.50 -14.33
CA ILE A 405 -10.93 -13.61 -13.86
C ILE A 405 -11.46 -14.09 -12.52
N VAL A 406 -11.49 -13.18 -11.54
CA VAL A 406 -12.12 -13.33 -10.24
C VAL A 406 -13.21 -12.27 -10.12
N LEU A 407 -14.46 -12.71 -9.99
CA LEU A 407 -15.64 -11.85 -10.01
C LEU A 407 -16.33 -11.88 -8.65
N THR A 408 -16.75 -10.73 -8.14
CA THR A 408 -17.61 -10.69 -6.96
C THR A 408 -19.03 -10.28 -7.33
N SER A 409 -20.04 -10.85 -6.66
CA SER A 409 -21.45 -10.55 -6.93
C SER A 409 -22.36 -10.91 -5.76
N ARG A 410 -23.59 -10.40 -5.76
CA ARG A 410 -24.69 -10.98 -4.96
C ARG A 410 -25.11 -12.35 -5.47
N SER A 411 -25.47 -13.27 -4.56
CA SER A 411 -25.92 -14.63 -4.90
C SER A 411 -27.12 -14.63 -5.86
N GLN A 412 -28.13 -13.79 -5.61
CA GLN A 412 -29.29 -13.68 -6.49
C GLN A 412 -28.90 -13.32 -7.93
N THR A 413 -28.00 -12.35 -8.12
CA THR A 413 -27.53 -11.94 -9.45
C THR A 413 -26.78 -13.05 -10.17
N VAL A 414 -25.99 -13.84 -9.44
CA VAL A 414 -25.28 -14.99 -10.01
C VAL A 414 -26.28 -16.06 -10.46
N GLU A 415 -27.28 -16.37 -9.64
CA GLU A 415 -28.34 -17.32 -9.97
C GLU A 415 -29.12 -16.91 -11.22
N GLU A 416 -29.57 -15.65 -11.29
CA GLU A 416 -30.25 -15.09 -12.46
C GLU A 416 -29.42 -15.27 -13.74
N ILE A 417 -28.13 -14.96 -13.71
CA ILE A 417 -27.24 -15.10 -14.87
C ILE A 417 -27.04 -16.57 -15.25
N THR A 418 -26.76 -17.44 -14.28
CA THR A 418 -26.52 -18.87 -14.54
C THR A 418 -27.76 -19.61 -15.04
N SER A 419 -28.95 -19.11 -14.73
CA SER A 419 -30.21 -19.65 -15.28
C SER A 419 -30.39 -19.34 -16.77
N GLU A 420 -29.81 -18.24 -17.25
CA GLU A 420 -29.95 -17.77 -18.62
C GLU A 420 -28.80 -18.21 -19.54
N ILE A 421 -27.61 -18.42 -18.98
CA ILE A 421 -26.40 -18.77 -19.72
C ILE A 421 -25.74 -19.97 -19.02
N PRO A 422 -25.55 -21.11 -19.70
CA PRO A 422 -24.75 -22.20 -19.15
C PRO A 422 -23.28 -21.75 -19.09
N LEU A 423 -22.78 -21.50 -17.88
CA LEU A 423 -21.48 -20.88 -17.64
C LEU A 423 -20.54 -21.86 -16.93
N GLN A 424 -19.29 -21.89 -17.38
CA GLN A 424 -18.21 -22.61 -16.70
C GLN A 424 -17.66 -21.73 -15.56
N TRP A 425 -18.42 -21.65 -14.47
CA TRP A 425 -18.07 -20.86 -13.29
C TRP A 425 -17.69 -21.76 -12.11
N ARG A 426 -16.57 -21.45 -11.47
CA ARG A 426 -16.23 -21.98 -10.14
C ARG A 426 -16.74 -21.00 -9.11
N ARG A 427 -17.69 -21.42 -8.29
CA ARG A 427 -18.41 -20.55 -7.35
C ARG A 427 -18.04 -20.86 -5.91
N ILE A 428 -17.87 -19.82 -5.10
CA ILE A 428 -17.77 -19.94 -3.64
C ILE A 428 -18.71 -18.94 -2.97
N LYS A 429 -19.50 -19.43 -2.01
CA LYS A 429 -20.40 -18.58 -1.21
C LYS A 429 -19.76 -18.26 0.12
N ILE A 430 -19.48 -16.97 0.38
CA ILE A 430 -18.90 -16.52 1.66
C ILE A 430 -19.86 -16.88 2.79
N GLN A 431 -19.33 -17.48 3.85
CA GLN A 431 -20.08 -17.81 5.05
C GLN A 431 -20.01 -16.67 6.08
N PRO A 432 -20.99 -16.57 6.99
CA PRO A 432 -20.86 -15.74 8.17
C PRO A 432 -19.59 -16.09 8.94
N LEU A 433 -19.00 -15.11 9.63
CA LEU A 433 -17.81 -15.34 10.44
C LEU A 433 -18.09 -16.41 11.50
N GLU A 434 -17.23 -17.42 11.54
CA GLU A 434 -17.25 -18.46 12.57
C GLU A 434 -16.88 -17.87 13.94
N ILE A 435 -17.15 -18.60 15.01
CA ILE A 435 -16.91 -18.15 16.40
C ILE A 435 -15.46 -17.68 16.60
N ASN A 436 -14.48 -18.37 16.00
CA ASN A 436 -13.07 -17.99 16.11
C ASN A 436 -12.74 -16.72 15.31
N GLN A 437 -13.31 -16.57 14.11
CA GLN A 437 -13.18 -15.36 13.31
C GLN A 437 -13.84 -14.16 13.99
N LEU A 438 -15.01 -14.35 14.63
CA LEU A 438 -15.67 -13.31 15.43
C LEU A 438 -14.84 -12.89 16.65
N LYS A 439 -14.19 -13.84 17.33
CA LYS A 439 -13.24 -13.53 18.42
C LYS A 439 -12.06 -12.71 17.92
N GLN A 440 -11.49 -13.09 16.77
CA GLN A 440 -10.38 -12.35 16.17
C GLN A 440 -10.82 -10.95 15.76
N TRP A 441 -11.99 -10.81 15.12
CA TRP A 441 -12.59 -9.54 14.77
C TRP A 441 -12.73 -8.65 16.01
N PHE A 442 -13.27 -9.20 17.11
CA PHE A 442 -13.40 -8.48 18.38
C PHE A 442 -12.05 -8.04 18.93
N GLN A 443 -11.03 -8.91 18.91
CA GLN A 443 -9.68 -8.55 19.37
C GLN A 443 -9.09 -7.40 18.57
N GLN A 444 -9.29 -7.40 17.24
CA GLN A 444 -8.85 -6.31 16.38
C GLN A 444 -9.61 -5.01 16.68
N TRP A 445 -10.94 -5.08 16.87
CA TRP A 445 -11.74 -3.91 17.25
C TRP A 445 -11.41 -3.37 18.64
N ALA A 446 -11.15 -4.23 19.62
CA ALA A 446 -10.72 -3.84 20.95
C ALA A 446 -9.30 -3.24 20.98
N PHE A 447 -8.51 -3.47 19.92
CA PHE A 447 -7.20 -2.85 19.74
C PHE A 447 -7.33 -1.45 19.12
N VAL A 448 -8.19 -1.29 18.10
CA VAL A 448 -8.36 0.00 17.41
C VAL A 448 -9.35 0.95 18.09
N GLN A 449 -10.18 0.43 18.99
CA GLN A 449 -11.15 1.15 19.82
C GLN A 449 -11.00 0.77 21.29
N SER A 450 -11.70 1.47 22.18
CA SER A 450 -11.70 1.10 23.61
C SER A 450 -12.41 -0.25 23.85
N LEU A 451 -11.95 -1.02 24.84
CA LEU A 451 -12.59 -2.29 25.25
C LEU A 451 -14.08 -2.13 25.60
N PRO A 452 -14.53 -1.08 26.31
CA PRO A 452 -15.97 -0.84 26.51
C PRO A 452 -16.74 -0.63 25.20
N THR A 453 -16.16 0.10 24.25
CA THR A 453 -16.77 0.32 22.93
C THR A 453 -16.90 -0.99 22.15
N SER A 454 -15.85 -1.83 22.16
CA SER A 454 -15.89 -3.12 21.49
C SER A 454 -16.87 -4.09 22.14
N GLN A 455 -16.99 -4.08 23.47
CA GLN A 455 -17.99 -4.85 24.20
C GLN A 455 -19.42 -4.42 23.84
N ASN A 456 -19.68 -3.12 23.66
CA ASN A 456 -20.99 -2.65 23.22
C ASN A 456 -21.38 -3.20 21.83
N PHE A 457 -20.43 -3.33 20.90
CA PHE A 457 -20.68 -4.01 19.62
C PHE A 457 -21.11 -5.47 19.79
N PHE A 458 -20.80 -6.13 20.90
CA PHE A 458 -21.18 -7.52 21.18
C PHE A 458 -22.57 -7.65 21.85
N TYR A 459 -22.98 -6.67 22.66
CA TYR A 459 -24.28 -6.72 23.35
C TYR A 459 -25.47 -6.33 22.46
N ILE A 460 -25.27 -5.44 21.50
CA ILE A 460 -26.28 -5.02 20.51
C ILE A 460 -26.83 -6.22 19.68
N PRO A 461 -26.00 -7.12 19.12
CA PRO A 461 -26.47 -8.30 18.38
C PRO A 461 -27.00 -9.43 19.27
N LYS A 462 -26.86 -9.37 20.60
CA LYS A 462 -27.52 -10.34 21.50
C LYS A 462 -28.99 -10.02 21.77
N THR A 463 -29.38 -8.76 21.69
CA THR A 463 -30.76 -8.29 21.91
C THR A 463 -31.56 -8.16 20.62
N SER A 464 -30.87 -8.09 19.48
CA SER A 464 -31.46 -8.00 18.14
C SER A 464 -30.84 -9.12 17.32
N ARG A 465 -31.61 -10.01 16.67
CA ARG A 465 -31.08 -10.96 15.66
C ARG A 465 -30.57 -10.21 14.42
N ILE A 466 -29.59 -9.34 14.61
CA ILE A 466 -28.99 -8.48 13.62
C ILE A 466 -27.51 -8.83 13.63
N ILE A 467 -27.08 -9.41 12.52
CA ILE A 467 -25.68 -9.74 12.23
C ILE A 467 -24.94 -8.41 12.07
N CYS A 468 -23.96 -8.12 12.93
CA CYS A 468 -23.06 -6.99 12.75
C CYS A 468 -22.18 -7.23 11.51
N GLN A 469 -22.16 -6.27 10.57
CA GLN A 469 -21.25 -6.16 9.43
C GLN A 469 -20.74 -4.74 9.31
#